data_AF-I7J652-F1
#
_entry.id   AF-I7J652-F1
#
_cell.length_a   1.000
_cell.length_b   1.000
_cell.length_c   1.000
_cell.angle_alpha   90.00
_cell.angle_beta   90.00
_cell.angle_gamma   90.00
#
_symmetry.space_group_name_H-M   'P 1'
#
loop_
_entity.id
_entity.type
_entity.pdbx_description
1 polymer ?
#
loop_
_entity_poly.entity_id
_entity_poly.type
_entity_poly.pdbx_seq_one_letter_code
_entity_poly.pdbx_strand_id
1 'polypeptide(L)'
;MFEKLGKSRTFLIYNEDKAEIEFQILAYYTLALQVLKVDEKFSNRKIKEFDGLSAKIHGERILEFPAILIGQLGKNDLYKDIIKGDEIMNYCLNTILDGQMCLGGRLIMLECKDVPYLIKFYESYGFRKIERDYKDNELLQFVKILNEKDLVNIESAD
;
A
#
# COMPACT_ATOMS: atom_id res chain seq x y z
N MET A 1 16.92 -7.34 -8.00
CA MET A 1 17.51 -6.18 -8.71
C MET A 1 17.07 -4.87 -8.08
N PHE A 2 15.77 -4.61 -7.91
CA PHE A 2 15.25 -3.37 -7.28
C PHE A 2 15.75 -3.11 -5.85
N GLU A 3 15.75 -4.14 -4.99
CA GLU A 3 16.28 -4.06 -3.62
C GLU A 3 17.73 -3.55 -3.56
N LYS A 4 18.61 -4.20 -4.34
CA LYS A 4 20.04 -3.87 -4.43
C LYS A 4 20.29 -2.47 -4.98
N LEU A 5 19.38 -1.96 -5.82
CA LEU A 5 19.44 -0.62 -6.39
C LEU A 5 18.77 0.44 -5.49
N GLY A 6 18.24 0.06 -4.32
CA GLY A 6 17.55 0.97 -3.41
C GLY A 6 16.21 1.49 -3.93
N LYS A 7 15.65 0.87 -4.98
CA LYS A 7 14.37 1.27 -5.58
C LYS A 7 13.15 0.75 -4.80
N SER A 8 13.37 -0.27 -3.98
CA SER A 8 12.36 -0.88 -3.13
C SER A 8 13.00 -1.46 -1.88
N ARG A 9 12.19 -1.74 -0.87
CA ARG A 9 12.54 -2.49 0.33
C ARG A 9 11.58 -3.67 0.49
N THR A 10 12.12 -4.87 0.63
CA THR A 10 11.38 -6.12 0.80
C THR A 10 11.53 -6.62 2.21
N PHE A 11 10.40 -6.92 2.84
CA PHE A 11 10.29 -7.39 4.21
C PHE A 11 9.83 -8.84 4.18
N LEU A 12 10.48 -9.68 4.98
CA LEU A 12 10.16 -11.09 5.10
C LEU A 12 9.47 -11.32 6.45
N ILE A 13 8.33 -12.01 6.41
CA ILE A 13 7.66 -12.51 7.60
C ILE A 13 8.04 -13.99 7.71
N TYR A 14 8.64 -14.36 8.82
CA TYR A 14 9.18 -15.70 9.05
C TYR A 14 8.64 -16.29 10.34
N ASN A 15 8.67 -17.61 10.45
CA ASN A 15 8.27 -18.32 11.66
C ASN A 15 9.36 -18.16 12.74
N GLU A 16 8.99 -17.66 13.92
CA GLU A 16 9.89 -17.49 15.06
C GLU A 16 9.91 -18.70 16.01
N ASP A 17 9.12 -19.75 15.73
CA ASP A 17 9.14 -20.96 16.55
C ASP A 17 10.52 -21.62 16.52
N LYS A 18 11.20 -21.60 17.65
CA LYS A 18 12.55 -22.16 17.85
C LYS A 18 12.56 -23.69 17.83
N ALA A 19 11.39 -24.33 17.89
CA ALA A 19 11.28 -25.78 17.74
C ALA A 19 11.43 -26.22 16.27
N GLU A 20 11.21 -25.31 15.31
CA GLU A 20 11.40 -25.58 13.90
C GLU A 20 12.90 -25.62 13.55
N ILE A 21 13.30 -26.67 12.83
CA ILE A 21 14.71 -26.93 12.49
C ILE A 21 15.13 -26.06 11.30
N GLU A 22 14.19 -25.68 10.44
CA GLU A 22 14.45 -24.91 9.21
C GLU A 22 13.83 -23.52 9.27
N PHE A 23 14.50 -22.55 8.64
CA PHE A 23 13.99 -21.19 8.51
C PHE A 23 12.83 -21.13 7.52
N GLN A 24 11.63 -20.74 8.00
CA GLN A 24 10.40 -20.75 7.22
C GLN A 24 9.96 -19.31 6.90
N ILE A 25 9.98 -18.94 5.62
CA ILE A 25 9.38 -17.68 5.15
C ILE A 25 7.89 -17.92 4.93
N LEU A 26 7.07 -17.27 5.77
CA LEU A 26 5.61 -17.37 5.74
C LEU A 26 5.01 -16.44 4.67
N ALA A 27 5.59 -15.25 4.52
CA ALA A 27 5.12 -14.23 3.60
C ALA A 27 6.19 -13.17 3.33
N TYR A 28 5.92 -12.30 2.36
CA TYR A 28 6.73 -11.11 2.12
C TYR A 28 5.88 -9.95 1.60
N TYR A 29 6.38 -8.74 1.76
CA TYR A 29 5.84 -7.56 1.09
C TYR A 29 6.96 -6.63 0.68
N THR A 30 6.72 -5.84 -0.36
CA THR A 30 7.71 -4.92 -0.93
C THR A 30 7.12 -3.52 -1.01
N LEU A 31 7.86 -2.55 -0.48
CA LEU A 31 7.52 -1.14 -0.48
C LEU A 31 8.45 -0.36 -1.41
N ALA A 32 7.93 0.67 -2.08
CA ALA A 32 8.71 1.59 -2.90
C ALA A 32 8.12 3.01 -2.85
N LEU A 33 8.94 4.02 -3.09
CA LEU A 33 8.44 5.36 -3.36
C LEU A 33 7.97 5.44 -4.81
N GLN A 34 6.81 6.04 -5.04
CA GLN A 34 6.21 6.15 -6.36
C GLN A 34 5.46 7.48 -6.51
N VAL A 35 5.17 7.85 -7.76
CA VAL A 35 4.28 8.97 -8.08
C VAL A 35 2.96 8.42 -8.61
N LEU A 36 1.88 8.69 -7.90
CA LEU A 36 0.53 8.46 -8.41
C LEU A 36 0.18 9.55 -9.41
N LYS A 37 -0.06 9.17 -10.67
CA LYS A 37 -0.57 10.06 -11.71
C LYS A 37 -2.08 9.90 -11.84
N VAL A 38 -2.81 11.01 -11.89
CA VAL A 38 -4.27 11.01 -12.08
C VAL A 38 -4.66 11.71 -13.36
N ASP A 39 -5.79 11.30 -13.93
CA ASP A 39 -6.34 11.87 -15.15
C ASP A 39 -6.86 13.31 -14.91
N GLU A 40 -6.76 14.16 -15.94
CA GLU A 40 -7.31 15.52 -15.96
C GLU A 40 -8.83 15.57 -15.74
N LYS A 41 -9.55 14.47 -15.90
CA LYS A 41 -10.98 14.36 -15.59
C LYS A 41 -11.29 14.30 -14.10
N PHE A 42 -10.29 14.13 -13.23
CA PHE A 42 -10.53 14.15 -11.77
C PHE A 42 -11.17 15.49 -11.35
N SER A 43 -12.04 15.47 -10.33
CA SER A 43 -12.58 16.73 -9.83
C SER A 43 -11.55 17.44 -8.94
N ASN A 44 -11.61 18.78 -8.86
CA ASN A 44 -10.81 19.55 -7.90
C ASN A 44 -11.02 19.06 -6.46
N ARG A 45 -12.22 18.55 -6.13
CA ARG A 45 -12.50 17.94 -4.82
C ARG A 45 -11.64 16.70 -4.57
N LYS A 46 -11.56 15.77 -5.53
CA LYS A 46 -10.72 14.56 -5.41
C LYS A 46 -9.24 14.91 -5.32
N ILE A 47 -8.79 15.89 -6.11
CA ILE A 47 -7.39 16.34 -6.08
C ILE A 47 -7.06 16.96 -4.74
N LYS A 48 -7.92 17.83 -4.22
CA LYS A 48 -7.74 18.40 -2.87
C LYS A 48 -7.75 17.32 -1.79
N GLU A 49 -8.53 16.25 -1.95
CA GLU A 49 -8.52 15.10 -1.03
C GLU A 49 -7.15 14.39 -1.00
N PHE A 50 -6.55 14.20 -2.17
CA PHE A 50 -5.24 13.55 -2.35
C PHE A 50 -4.09 14.44 -1.89
N ASP A 51 -4.13 15.74 -2.23
CA ASP A 51 -3.14 16.74 -1.81
C ASP A 51 -3.22 17.05 -0.31
N GLY A 52 -4.44 17.09 0.23
CA GLY A 52 -4.73 17.51 1.60
C GLY A 52 -4.91 19.02 1.77
N LEU A 53 -4.47 19.85 0.80
CA LEU A 53 -4.52 21.31 0.92
C LEU A 53 -5.23 22.00 -0.24
N SER A 54 -4.82 21.73 -1.47
CA SER A 54 -5.23 22.45 -2.67
C SER A 54 -5.45 21.52 -3.86
N ALA A 55 -6.25 21.98 -4.83
CA ALA A 55 -6.32 21.31 -6.13
C ALA A 55 -5.22 21.80 -7.10
N LYS A 56 -4.48 22.84 -6.70
CA LYS A 56 -3.58 23.60 -7.57
C LYS A 56 -2.29 24.01 -6.86
N ILE A 57 -1.21 24.04 -7.61
CA ILE A 57 0.09 24.60 -7.22
C ILE A 57 0.53 25.60 -8.29
N HIS A 58 0.90 26.83 -7.89
CA HIS A 58 1.25 27.92 -8.81
C HIS A 58 0.21 28.22 -9.91
N GLY A 59 -1.08 28.06 -9.61
CA GLY A 59 -2.18 28.28 -10.56
C GLY A 59 -2.49 27.08 -11.46
N GLU A 60 -1.56 26.13 -11.55
CA GLU A 60 -1.70 24.87 -12.30
C GLU A 60 -2.33 23.78 -11.46
N ARG A 61 -3.02 22.86 -12.12
CA ARG A 61 -3.71 21.76 -11.43
C ARG A 61 -2.74 20.64 -11.09
N ILE A 62 -2.85 20.08 -9.88
CA ILE A 62 -2.01 18.97 -9.42
C ILE A 62 -2.54 17.67 -10.04
N LEU A 63 -1.67 16.93 -10.73
CA LEU A 63 -1.99 15.64 -11.35
C LEU A 63 -1.05 14.51 -10.92
N GLU A 64 -0.03 14.83 -10.12
CA GLU A 64 0.99 13.91 -9.67
C GLU A 64 1.13 14.03 -8.15
N PHE A 65 1.09 12.89 -7.45
CA PHE A 65 1.14 12.85 -5.99
C PHE A 65 2.19 11.85 -5.51
N PRO A 66 3.01 12.20 -4.52
CA PRO A 66 3.89 11.24 -3.89
C PRO A 66 3.07 10.16 -3.17
N ALA A 67 3.42 8.91 -3.40
CA ALA A 67 2.76 7.76 -2.80
C ALA A 67 3.77 6.69 -2.41
N ILE A 68 3.42 5.92 -1.38
CA ILE A 68 4.12 4.69 -1.04
C ILE A 68 3.42 3.55 -1.79
N LEU A 69 4.16 2.86 -2.65
CA LEU A 69 3.67 1.72 -3.42
C LEU A 69 3.89 0.43 -2.63
N ILE A 70 2.80 -0.30 -2.37
CA ILE A 70 2.87 -1.73 -2.03
C ILE A 70 3.03 -2.47 -3.36
N GLY A 71 4.29 -2.73 -3.74
CA GLY A 71 4.61 -3.31 -5.04
C GLY A 71 4.32 -4.82 -5.09
N GLN A 72 4.47 -5.49 -3.95
CA GLN A 72 4.19 -6.92 -3.82
C GLN A 72 3.64 -7.21 -2.43
N LEU A 73 2.69 -8.13 -2.36
CA LEU A 73 2.21 -8.75 -1.13
C LEU A 73 2.02 -10.24 -1.45
N GLY A 74 2.89 -11.07 -0.89
CA GLY A 74 2.98 -12.50 -1.20
C GLY A 74 2.82 -13.36 0.04
N LYS A 75 1.99 -14.39 -0.06
CA LYS A 75 1.80 -15.41 0.97
C LYS A 75 2.39 -16.73 0.47
N ASN A 76 3.09 -17.46 1.34
CA ASN A 76 3.62 -18.76 1.01
C ASN A 76 2.54 -19.83 1.13
N ASP A 77 2.20 -20.48 0.01
CA ASP A 77 1.16 -21.51 -0.03
C ASP A 77 1.49 -22.76 0.81
N LEU A 78 2.78 -23.07 1.02
CA LEU A 78 3.21 -24.17 1.88
C LEU A 78 2.83 -23.94 3.35
N TYR A 79 2.71 -22.67 3.76
CA TYR A 79 2.43 -22.25 5.12
C TYR A 79 1.12 -21.47 5.21
N LYS A 80 0.18 -21.74 4.29
CA LYS A 80 -1.04 -20.96 4.15
C LYS A 80 -1.95 -21.01 5.38
N ASP A 81 -1.83 -22.04 6.19
CA ASP A 81 -2.63 -22.26 7.40
C ASP A 81 -1.97 -21.62 8.64
N ILE A 82 -0.73 -21.15 8.51
CA ILE A 82 0.06 -20.53 9.59
C ILE A 82 -0.16 -19.01 9.64
N ILE A 83 -0.28 -18.35 8.49
CA ILE A 83 -0.47 -16.89 8.42
C ILE A 83 -1.64 -16.51 7.52
N LYS A 84 -2.48 -15.57 7.95
CA LYS A 84 -3.60 -15.03 7.15
C LYS A 84 -3.17 -13.82 6.32
N GLY A 85 -3.91 -13.56 5.24
CA GLY A 85 -3.69 -12.36 4.43
C GLY A 85 -3.81 -11.07 5.25
N ASP A 86 -4.74 -11.06 6.21
CA ASP A 86 -4.96 -9.91 7.08
C ASP A 86 -3.74 -9.58 7.95
N GLU A 87 -3.06 -10.60 8.47
CA GLU A 87 -1.84 -10.44 9.26
C GLU A 87 -0.71 -9.84 8.41
N ILE A 88 -0.53 -10.35 7.19
CA ILE A 88 0.48 -9.83 6.24
C ILE A 88 0.20 -8.35 5.93
N MET A 89 -1.07 -8.00 5.69
CA MET A 89 -1.45 -6.63 5.39
C MET A 89 -1.25 -5.71 6.59
N ASN A 90 -1.52 -6.18 7.82
CA ASN A 90 -1.26 -5.42 9.04
C ASN A 90 0.25 -5.16 9.22
N TYR A 91 1.11 -6.17 9.05
CA TYR A 91 2.56 -5.96 9.08
C TYR A 91 3.03 -4.93 8.03
N CYS A 92 2.48 -5.03 6.82
CA CYS A 92 2.77 -4.11 5.73
C CYS A 92 2.36 -2.67 6.07
N LEU A 93 1.13 -2.46 6.55
CA LEU A 93 0.62 -1.15 6.92
C LEU A 93 1.36 -0.55 8.12
N ASN A 94 1.69 -1.35 9.14
CA ASN A 94 2.49 -0.88 10.28
C ASN A 94 3.86 -0.37 9.82
N THR A 95 4.54 -1.11 8.95
CA THR A 95 5.83 -0.67 8.37
C THR A 95 5.70 0.64 7.60
N ILE A 96 4.58 0.85 6.90
CA ILE A 96 4.31 2.09 6.18
C ILE A 96 4.08 3.24 7.17
N LEU A 97 3.32 3.02 8.24
CA LEU A 97 3.04 4.04 9.26
C LEU A 97 4.33 4.48 9.97
N ASP A 98 5.20 3.54 10.36
CA ASP A 98 6.52 3.84 10.94
C ASP A 98 7.38 4.69 10.00
N GLY A 99 7.39 4.33 8.71
CA GLY A 99 8.08 5.11 7.69
C GLY A 99 7.47 6.50 7.49
N GLN A 100 6.15 6.61 7.54
CA GLN A 100 5.40 7.85 7.39
C GLN A 100 5.65 8.81 8.55
N MET A 101 5.81 8.32 9.78
CA MET A 101 6.19 9.16 10.93
C MET A 101 7.53 9.88 10.69
N CYS A 102 8.45 9.24 9.96
CA CYS A 102 9.76 9.81 9.66
C CYS A 102 9.77 10.70 8.40
N LEU A 103 9.11 10.27 7.32
CA LEU A 103 9.26 10.86 5.99
C LEU A 103 8.04 11.65 5.52
N GLY A 104 6.92 11.56 6.23
CA GLY A 104 5.61 11.98 5.73
C GLY A 104 5.13 11.06 4.61
N GLY A 105 4.21 11.58 3.79
CA GLY A 105 3.52 10.81 2.75
C GLY A 105 2.08 10.52 3.14
N ARG A 106 1.16 10.89 2.26
CA ARG A 106 -0.30 10.82 2.53
C ARG A 106 -0.97 9.65 1.82
N LEU A 107 -0.39 9.18 0.73
CA LEU A 107 -1.02 8.20 -0.15
C LEU A 107 -0.26 6.89 -0.09
N ILE A 108 -1.00 5.81 0.05
CA ILE A 108 -0.55 4.45 -0.22
C ILE A 108 -1.23 4.00 -1.50
N MET A 109 -0.48 3.40 -2.42
CA MET A 109 -1.03 2.84 -3.64
C MET A 109 -0.64 1.38 -3.80
N LEU A 110 -1.46 0.63 -4.54
CA LEU A 110 -1.17 -0.73 -4.97
C LEU A 110 -1.83 -1.01 -6.32
N GLU A 111 -1.34 -2.04 -6.99
CA GLU A 111 -1.90 -2.55 -8.24
C GLU A 111 -2.25 -4.02 -8.08
N CYS A 112 -3.45 -4.43 -8.47
CA CYS A 112 -3.87 -5.83 -8.35
C CYS A 112 -4.68 -6.29 -9.56
N LYS A 113 -4.75 -7.61 -9.75
CA LYS A 113 -5.57 -8.20 -10.82
C LYS A 113 -7.05 -7.93 -10.52
N ASP A 114 -7.85 -7.84 -11.58
CA ASP A 114 -9.32 -7.75 -11.49
C ASP A 114 -9.91 -9.10 -11.03
N VAL A 115 -9.78 -9.36 -9.73
CA VAL A 115 -10.26 -10.56 -9.04
C VAL A 115 -11.14 -10.11 -7.88
N PRO A 116 -12.42 -10.50 -7.81
CA PRO A 116 -13.36 -10.00 -6.81
C PRO A 116 -12.91 -10.16 -5.36
N TYR A 117 -12.19 -11.25 -5.06
CA TYR A 117 -11.62 -11.48 -3.74
C TYR A 117 -10.55 -10.44 -3.37
N LEU A 118 -9.62 -10.15 -4.29
CA LEU A 118 -8.55 -9.17 -4.05
C LEU A 118 -9.11 -7.75 -3.90
N ILE A 119 -10.09 -7.39 -4.73
CA ILE A 119 -10.77 -6.10 -4.65
C ILE A 119 -11.39 -5.91 -3.26
N LYS A 120 -12.21 -6.87 -2.81
CA LYS A 120 -12.84 -6.83 -1.49
C LYS A 120 -11.82 -6.79 -0.36
N PHE A 121 -10.74 -7.55 -0.48
CA PHE A 121 -9.66 -7.57 0.50
C PHE A 121 -9.00 -6.20 0.63
N TYR A 122 -8.62 -5.54 -0.46
CA TYR A 122 -8.02 -4.21 -0.35
C TYR A 122 -9.03 -3.13 0.08
N GLU A 123 -10.29 -3.22 -0.36
CA GLU A 123 -11.37 -2.32 0.07
C GLU A 123 -11.63 -2.40 1.58
N SER A 124 -11.55 -3.59 2.20
CA SER A 124 -11.70 -3.72 3.66
C SER A 124 -10.59 -3.03 4.45
N TYR A 125 -9.44 -2.78 3.83
CA TYR A 125 -8.35 -1.97 4.40
C TYR A 125 -8.44 -0.47 4.06
N GLY A 126 -9.54 -0.04 3.44
CA GLY A 126 -9.82 1.36 3.12
C GLY A 126 -9.14 1.85 1.84
N PHE A 127 -8.63 0.95 1.01
CA PHE A 127 -8.22 1.28 -0.34
C PHE A 127 -9.44 1.51 -1.21
N ARG A 128 -9.34 2.44 -2.16
CA ARG A 128 -10.39 2.75 -3.13
C ARG A 128 -9.82 2.59 -4.52
N LYS A 129 -10.56 1.93 -5.40
CA LYS A 129 -10.22 1.82 -6.82
C LYS A 129 -10.17 3.23 -7.44
N ILE A 130 -9.15 3.47 -8.24
CA ILE A 130 -9.04 4.67 -9.06
C ILE A 130 -9.89 4.44 -10.31
N GLU A 131 -10.98 5.19 -10.44
CA GLU A 131 -11.86 5.11 -11.61
C GLU A 131 -11.18 5.74 -12.84
N ARG A 132 -10.88 4.89 -13.82
CA ARG A 132 -10.37 5.26 -15.15
C ARG A 132 -10.67 4.15 -16.15
N ASP A 133 -10.44 4.43 -17.43
CA ASP A 133 -10.53 3.44 -18.48
C ASP A 133 -9.33 2.47 -18.36
N TYR A 134 -9.60 1.25 -17.91
CA TYR A 134 -8.61 0.17 -17.84
C TYR A 134 -8.64 -0.64 -19.14
N LYS A 135 -7.47 -1.00 -19.66
CA LYS A 135 -7.35 -1.94 -20.77
C LYS A 135 -7.58 -3.37 -20.30
N ASP A 136 -7.90 -4.26 -21.24
CA ASP A 136 -8.01 -5.69 -20.95
C ASP A 136 -6.72 -6.22 -20.30
N ASN A 137 -6.87 -6.91 -19.17
CA ASN A 137 -5.79 -7.45 -18.33
C ASN A 137 -4.86 -6.40 -17.70
N GLU A 138 -5.20 -5.12 -17.74
CA GLU A 138 -4.49 -4.10 -16.97
C GLU A 138 -4.73 -4.30 -15.46
N LEU A 139 -3.70 -4.07 -14.64
CA LEU A 139 -3.87 -4.10 -13.20
C LEU A 139 -4.73 -2.92 -12.74
N LEU A 140 -5.66 -3.19 -11.85
CA LEU A 140 -6.48 -2.17 -11.20
C LEU A 140 -5.62 -1.40 -10.21
N GLN A 141 -5.69 -0.07 -10.25
CA GLN A 141 -4.99 0.80 -9.32
C GLN A 141 -5.89 1.17 -8.15
N PHE A 142 -5.33 1.06 -6.96
CA PHE A 142 -6.00 1.39 -5.70
C PHE A 142 -5.19 2.41 -4.92
N VAL A 143 -5.89 3.28 -4.21
CA VAL A 143 -5.29 4.29 -3.34
C VAL A 143 -5.95 4.30 -1.96
N LYS A 144 -5.14 4.41 -0.91
CA LYS A 144 -5.56 4.68 0.46
C LYS A 144 -4.96 6.01 0.88
N ILE A 145 -5.78 6.86 1.49
CA ILE A 145 -5.35 8.12 2.08
C ILE A 145 -5.16 7.89 3.57
N LEU A 146 -3.96 8.13 4.07
CA LEU A 146 -3.64 8.09 5.48
C LEU A 146 -4.27 9.30 6.19
N ASN A 147 -4.98 9.04 7.29
CA ASN A 147 -5.57 10.07 8.13
C ASN A 147 -4.94 10.03 9.53
N GLU A 148 -5.00 11.15 10.26
CA GLU A 148 -4.45 11.27 11.62
C GLU A 148 -5.02 10.22 12.59
N LYS A 149 -6.24 9.74 12.37
CA LYS A 149 -6.85 8.68 13.19
C LYS A 149 -6.20 7.30 13.00
N ASP A 150 -5.56 7.06 11.86
CA ASP A 150 -4.79 5.84 11.62
C ASP A 150 -3.50 5.81 12.48
N LEU A 151 -3.09 6.96 13.07
CA LEU A 151 -1.91 7.11 13.92
C LEU A 151 -2.20 6.83 15.41
N VAL A 152 -3.40 7.18 15.89
CA VAL A 152 -3.76 7.10 17.33
C VAL A 152 -4.01 5.67 17.80
N ASN A 153 -4.35 4.74 16.90
CA ASN A 153 -4.57 3.33 17.24
C ASN A 153 -3.26 2.56 17.51
N ILE A 154 -2.08 3.18 17.33
CA ILE A 154 -0.79 2.58 17.66
C ILE A 154 -0.44 2.85 19.13
N GLU A 155 -0.74 4.03 19.66
CA GLU A 155 -0.39 4.43 21.05
C GLU A 155 -1.26 3.77 22.13
N SER A 156 -2.32 3.05 21.75
CA SER A 156 -3.26 2.42 22.69
C SER A 156 -3.10 0.90 22.81
N ALA A 157 -2.07 0.33 22.16
CA ALA A 157 -1.77 -1.10 22.17
C ALA A 157 -0.51 -1.48 22.99
N ASP A 158 0.06 -0.52 23.75
CA ASP A 158 1.13 -0.74 24.72
C ASP A 158 0.61 -0.86 26.16
#